data_AF-A0A2E8D2W5-F1
#
_entry.id   AF-A0A2E8D2W5-F1
#
_cell.length_a   1.000
_cell.length_b   1.000
_cell.length_c   1.000
_cell.angle_alpha   90.00
_cell.angle_beta   90.00
_cell.angle_gamma   90.00
#
_symmetry.space_group_name_H-M   'P 1'
#
loop_
_entity.id
_entity.type
_entity.pdbx_description
1 polymer ?
#
loop_
_entity_poly.entity_id
_entity_poly.type
_entity_poly.pdbx_seq_one_letter_code
_entity_poly.pdbx_strand_id
1 'polypeptide(L)'
;MTDLTPGNSAAKQLIPAILFAVTLTWLVPAQAAKFTMVENPLPVYFETRRPAARSQIGGRGLRLAAIDRQANGTLYAFCCDREEHISKWISNDNGLTWTQSKNEPASVPNLNWGEEFQRSSHRQPAEFLEENESEAHLIALKDERLLCTFARHALPNGIFAVVSDDRGNTWNADEPIYLAGSLPEFTGNPVSIELEDGSILTAHSIRAYRQSSPDNPKGDSVVHLVRWRLPGDTRARPTPNKKPLLNDPYLWAKYHNAGTGFTGNLQRISYWKKSSAKRVHLPDHYKGAMDSFPNGESLVASYIEANPRYSRIYRSADEGASWTKVDGTDAMLLGKEQSILCLNDNKTVLLKTQFAGQPPYSPLYRSTDGGVTWSEIDYGLRSLSYPRNLIQFSDGSIAMFNSSGNYAEVEGVENTKAWRIRSFDGGLTWPERKEVSGTWMRPRPFFTESTFLALSDTHILAAARVNGDHVHSVTGEIPPMGLGEHNAEINQKMAFIESTDGGLSWSRERFALAFGDVQAKFLRLADGRILCTYRCRSELPFGVKGVFSRDDGKTWDLDHSVILGVHSTIFGTWQNDIQLPDGKMRTAWARFYDGPPTFEVVHWELPVRRPTK
;
A
#
# COMPACT_ATOMS: atom_id res chain seq x y z
N MET A 1 -54.74 6.31 -56.06
CA MET A 1 -53.46 6.80 -55.50
C MET A 1 -53.35 6.26 -54.09
N THR A 2 -52.39 5.34 -53.90
CA THR A 2 -51.63 4.99 -52.68
C THR A 2 -52.42 4.77 -51.37
N ASP A 3 -52.56 3.53 -50.89
CA ASP A 3 -51.59 2.72 -50.10
C ASP A 3 -51.26 3.31 -48.72
N LEU A 4 -51.18 2.58 -47.61
CA LEU A 4 -51.63 1.25 -47.14
C LEU A 4 -51.23 1.24 -45.64
N THR A 5 -52.16 0.94 -44.74
CA THR A 5 -51.91 0.42 -43.36
C THR A 5 -51.85 -1.13 -43.42
N PRO A 6 -51.81 -1.95 -42.34
CA PRO A 6 -51.41 -1.84 -40.91
C PRO A 6 -50.58 -3.08 -40.40
N GLY A 7 -50.28 -3.16 -39.10
CA GLY A 7 -50.60 -4.38 -38.31
C GLY A 7 -49.52 -5.45 -37.99
N ASN A 8 -49.31 -5.65 -36.68
CA ASN A 8 -49.23 -6.89 -35.87
C ASN A 8 -48.56 -8.22 -36.36
N SER A 9 -47.78 -8.80 -35.41
CA SER A 9 -47.52 -10.24 -35.14
C SER A 9 -46.63 -11.01 -36.13
N ALA A 10 -45.85 -12.04 -35.80
CA ALA A 10 -45.30 -12.63 -34.58
C ALA A 10 -44.35 -13.77 -35.02
N ALA A 11 -43.25 -14.02 -34.30
CA ALA A 11 -42.57 -15.32 -34.20
C ALA A 11 -41.75 -15.31 -32.89
N LYS A 12 -42.30 -15.83 -31.78
CA LYS A 12 -42.25 -17.22 -31.28
C LYS A 12 -40.84 -17.64 -30.78
N GLN A 13 -40.70 -17.76 -29.45
CA GLN A 13 -40.47 -19.01 -28.66
C GLN A 13 -38.96 -19.31 -28.46
N LEU A 14 -38.39 -19.66 -27.30
CA LEU A 14 -38.76 -20.43 -26.08
C LEU A 14 -38.02 -19.81 -24.84
N ILE A 15 -38.62 -19.60 -23.63
CA ILE A 15 -38.90 -20.52 -22.47
C ILE A 15 -37.62 -21.15 -21.85
N PRO A 16 -37.44 -21.34 -20.50
CA PRO A 16 -38.19 -20.88 -19.29
C PRO A 16 -37.35 -20.39 -18.08
N ALA A 17 -38.07 -19.82 -17.12
CA ALA A 17 -37.72 -19.72 -15.69
C ALA A 17 -37.81 -21.07 -14.96
N ILE A 18 -36.97 -21.30 -13.94
CA ILE A 18 -37.31 -22.14 -12.77
C ILE A 18 -36.74 -21.49 -11.49
N LEU A 19 -37.65 -21.15 -10.58
CA LEU A 19 -37.40 -20.78 -9.18
C LEU A 19 -38.03 -21.88 -8.30
N PHE A 20 -37.46 -22.06 -7.10
CA PHE A 20 -37.84 -22.95 -5.98
C PHE A 20 -37.39 -24.42 -6.01
N ALA A 21 -36.41 -24.76 -5.16
CA ALA A 21 -36.63 -25.30 -3.82
C ALA A 21 -35.36 -26.01 -3.31
N VAL A 22 -34.76 -25.55 -2.20
CA VAL A 22 -33.83 -26.38 -1.42
C VAL A 22 -34.17 -26.22 0.05
N THR A 23 -34.79 -27.25 0.62
CA THR A 23 -34.64 -27.61 2.03
C THR A 23 -34.38 -29.11 2.07
N LEU A 24 -33.21 -29.53 2.55
CA LEU A 24 -33.10 -30.30 3.79
C LEU A 24 -31.63 -30.50 4.17
N THR A 25 -31.39 -30.13 5.42
CA THR A 25 -30.29 -30.42 6.34
C THR A 25 -29.58 -31.76 6.18
N TRP A 26 -28.24 -31.71 6.17
CA TRP A 26 -27.40 -32.69 6.87
C TRP A 26 -26.69 -31.99 8.02
N LEU A 27 -27.03 -32.41 9.25
CA LEU A 27 -26.29 -32.11 10.47
C LEU A 27 -24.94 -32.82 10.41
N VAL A 28 -23.90 -32.11 10.00
CA VAL A 28 -22.52 -32.46 10.32
C VAL A 28 -22.20 -31.76 11.64
N PRO A 29 -21.66 -32.45 12.67
CA PRO A 29 -21.21 -31.75 13.86
C PRO A 29 -20.21 -30.68 13.46
N ALA A 30 -20.40 -29.45 13.95
CA ALA A 30 -19.53 -28.30 13.68
C ALA A 30 -18.11 -28.60 14.17
N GLN A 31 -17.31 -29.24 13.33
CA GLN A 31 -15.88 -29.28 13.49
C GLN A 31 -15.43 -27.84 13.25
N ALA A 32 -14.96 -27.17 14.30
CA ALA A 32 -14.49 -25.80 14.25
C ALA A 32 -13.64 -25.62 13.00
N ALA A 33 -14.09 -24.78 12.06
CA ALA A 33 -13.38 -24.54 10.82
C ALA A 33 -12.00 -23.97 11.19
N LYS A 34 -10.99 -24.83 11.20
CA LYS A 34 -9.59 -24.42 11.28
C LYS A 34 -9.23 -23.90 9.90
N PHE A 35 -8.87 -22.63 9.83
CA PHE A 35 -8.40 -22.03 8.59
C PHE A 35 -6.93 -22.39 8.43
N THR A 36 -6.64 -23.25 7.47
CA THR A 36 -5.29 -23.72 7.19
C THR A 36 -4.57 -22.79 6.23
N MET A 37 -3.26 -22.69 6.43
CA MET A 37 -2.28 -22.07 5.54
C MET A 37 -2.61 -22.33 4.07
N VAL A 38 -2.82 -21.26 3.30
CA VAL A 38 -2.56 -21.28 1.86
C VAL A 38 -1.22 -20.59 1.71
N GLU A 39 -0.17 -21.34 1.37
CA GLU A 39 1.14 -20.76 1.05
C GLU A 39 0.97 -19.88 -0.19
N ASN A 40 0.80 -18.57 0.05
CA ASN A 40 0.98 -17.57 -0.98
C ASN A 40 2.44 -17.09 -0.85
N PRO A 41 3.31 -17.37 -1.83
CA PRO A 41 4.76 -17.17 -1.71
C PRO A 41 5.20 -15.70 -1.78
N LEU A 42 4.27 -14.73 -1.76
CA LEU A 42 4.63 -13.31 -1.83
C LEU A 42 5.63 -12.97 -0.70
N PRO A 43 6.89 -12.63 -1.04
CA PRO A 43 7.90 -12.36 -0.04
C PRO A 43 7.61 -11.03 0.65
N VAL A 44 8.33 -10.78 1.74
CA VAL A 44 8.53 -9.43 2.25
C VAL A 44 9.71 -8.82 1.51
N TYR A 45 9.58 -7.57 1.07
CA TYR A 45 10.67 -6.87 0.39
C TYR A 45 11.29 -5.84 1.32
N PHE A 46 12.61 -5.94 1.54
CA PHE A 46 13.40 -4.87 2.13
C PHE A 46 13.88 -3.95 1.02
N GLU A 47 13.34 -2.74 0.99
CA GLU A 47 13.54 -1.77 -0.07
C GLU A 47 14.60 -0.77 0.34
N THR A 48 15.63 -0.59 -0.50
CA THR A 48 16.52 0.56 -0.46
C THR A 48 16.26 1.44 -1.67
N ARG A 49 15.90 2.70 -1.46
CA ARG A 49 15.64 3.65 -2.54
C ARG A 49 16.88 4.46 -2.88
N ARG A 50 17.11 4.69 -4.17
CA ARG A 50 18.17 5.58 -4.64
C ARG A 50 17.66 6.53 -5.71
N PRO A 51 18.22 7.75 -5.81
CA PRO A 51 17.99 8.63 -6.94
C PRO A 51 18.27 7.95 -8.28
N ALA A 52 17.44 8.27 -9.26
CA ALA A 52 17.59 7.95 -10.67
C ALA A 52 17.20 9.18 -11.48
N ALA A 53 17.66 9.28 -12.72
CA ALA A 53 17.19 10.31 -13.63
C ALA A 53 16.12 9.71 -14.54
N ARG A 54 14.96 10.35 -14.62
CA ARG A 54 13.83 9.88 -15.41
C ARG A 54 13.43 10.90 -16.47
N SER A 55 12.96 10.40 -17.61
CA SER A 55 12.39 11.19 -18.70
C SER A 55 11.31 10.40 -19.43
N GLN A 56 10.61 11.07 -20.34
CA GLN A 56 9.66 10.43 -21.25
C GLN A 56 9.93 10.83 -22.70
N ILE A 57 9.41 10.03 -23.63
CA ILE A 57 9.41 10.36 -25.06
C ILE A 57 7.98 10.69 -25.49
N GLY A 58 7.81 11.85 -26.10
CA GLY A 58 6.51 12.32 -26.58
C GLY A 58 5.44 12.47 -25.51
N GLY A 59 4.19 12.26 -25.91
CA GLY A 59 3.01 12.26 -25.03
C GLY A 59 2.47 10.85 -24.78
N ARG A 60 1.31 10.76 -24.15
CA ARG A 60 0.61 9.49 -23.95
C ARG A 60 0.18 8.83 -25.26
N GLY A 61 0.02 7.51 -25.23
CA GLY A 61 -0.38 6.70 -26.37
C GLY A 61 0.79 6.22 -27.23
N LEU A 62 2.02 6.52 -26.83
CA LEU A 62 3.23 5.99 -27.45
C LEU A 62 3.72 4.75 -26.73
N ARG A 63 4.22 3.79 -27.51
CA ARG A 63 4.93 2.60 -27.04
C ARG A 63 6.33 2.55 -27.63
N LEU A 64 7.28 2.04 -26.87
CA LEU A 64 8.67 1.87 -27.32
C LEU A 64 8.71 0.74 -28.35
N ALA A 65 9.32 1.00 -29.51
CA ALA A 65 9.60 -0.02 -30.51
C ALA A 65 11.09 -0.42 -30.48
N ALA A 66 11.99 0.57 -30.44
CA ALA A 66 13.42 0.34 -30.34
C ALA A 66 14.13 1.57 -29.77
N ILE A 67 15.30 1.38 -29.18
CA ILE A 67 16.23 2.46 -28.83
C ILE A 67 17.65 1.96 -29.08
N ASP A 68 18.49 2.85 -29.59
CA ASP A 68 19.89 2.53 -29.87
C ASP A 68 20.80 3.76 -29.72
N ARG A 69 22.06 3.51 -29.36
CA ARG A 69 23.09 4.52 -29.19
C ARG A 69 24.01 4.55 -30.41
N GLN A 70 24.04 5.69 -31.06
CA GLN A 70 24.88 5.93 -32.23
C GLN A 70 26.34 6.16 -31.82
N ALA A 71 27.27 5.92 -32.74
CA ALA A 71 28.71 6.03 -32.49
C ALA A 71 29.15 7.42 -31.98
N ASN A 72 28.44 8.49 -32.35
CA ASN A 72 28.69 9.85 -31.89
C ASN A 72 28.10 10.15 -30.49
N GLY A 73 27.50 9.16 -29.83
CA GLY A 73 26.87 9.28 -28.52
C GLY A 73 25.40 9.71 -28.55
N THR A 74 24.85 10.08 -29.71
CA THR A 74 23.42 10.40 -29.85
C THR A 74 22.57 9.15 -29.63
N LEU A 75 21.45 9.27 -28.93
CA LEU A 75 20.46 8.21 -28.79
C LEU A 75 19.33 8.40 -29.80
N TYR A 76 18.95 7.33 -30.49
CA TYR A 76 17.76 7.25 -31.31
C TYR A 76 16.74 6.33 -30.66
N ALA A 77 15.50 6.78 -30.57
CA ALA A 77 14.38 5.96 -30.14
C ALA A 77 13.29 5.98 -31.22
N PHE A 78 12.66 4.83 -31.42
CA PHE A 78 11.53 4.66 -32.31
C PHE A 78 10.32 4.34 -31.45
N CYS A 79 9.26 5.11 -31.62
CA CYS A 79 8.03 4.98 -30.84
C CYS A 79 6.86 4.75 -31.79
N CYS A 80 6.05 3.77 -31.45
CA CYS A 80 4.83 3.42 -32.17
C CYS A 80 3.64 4.08 -31.49
N ASP A 81 2.79 4.77 -32.24
CA ASP A 81 1.54 5.32 -31.73
C ASP A 81 0.41 4.27 -31.74
N ARG A 82 -0.83 4.73 -31.56
CA ARG A 82 -2.02 3.87 -31.50
C ARG A 82 -2.48 3.37 -32.87
N GLU A 83 -2.17 4.12 -33.91
CA GLU A 83 -2.47 3.83 -35.32
C GLU A 83 -1.35 3.00 -35.97
N GLU A 84 -0.38 2.58 -35.15
CA GLU A 84 0.82 1.85 -35.52
C GLU A 84 1.78 2.66 -36.42
N HIS A 85 1.70 3.99 -36.36
CA HIS A 85 2.69 4.86 -37.01
C HIS A 85 3.96 4.97 -36.16
N ILE A 86 5.11 4.93 -36.83
CA ILE A 86 6.42 4.99 -36.18
C ILE A 86 6.98 6.41 -36.27
N SER A 87 7.34 6.95 -35.11
CA SER A 87 8.03 8.22 -34.96
C SER A 87 9.47 8.01 -34.48
N LYS A 88 10.41 8.78 -35.05
CA LYS A 88 11.81 8.79 -34.62
C LYS A 88 12.06 9.94 -33.66
N TRP A 89 12.76 9.67 -32.56
CA TRP A 89 13.12 10.61 -31.51
C TRP A 89 14.62 10.60 -31.27
N ILE A 90 15.16 11.76 -30.92
CA ILE A 90 16.60 11.98 -30.79
C ILE A 90 16.90 12.61 -29.42
N SER A 91 17.90 12.09 -28.73
CA SER A 91 18.47 12.67 -27.51
C SER A 91 19.98 12.83 -27.63
N ASN A 92 20.49 13.99 -27.21
CA ASN A 92 21.92 14.31 -27.19
C ASN A 92 22.45 14.54 -25.76
N ASP A 93 21.63 14.24 -24.76
CA ASP A 93 21.92 14.48 -23.34
C ASP A 93 21.75 13.21 -22.50
N ASN A 94 22.10 12.06 -23.09
CA ASN A 94 22.00 10.73 -22.47
C ASN A 94 20.57 10.38 -22.02
N GLY A 95 19.58 10.76 -22.84
CA GLY A 95 18.19 10.38 -22.67
C GLY A 95 17.41 11.27 -21.71
N LEU A 96 17.94 12.43 -21.29
CA LEU A 96 17.24 13.34 -20.40
C LEU A 96 16.16 14.15 -21.13
N THR A 97 16.43 14.54 -22.38
CA THR A 97 15.48 15.22 -23.25
C THR A 97 15.43 14.59 -24.64
N TRP A 98 14.25 14.67 -25.26
CA TRP A 98 13.94 14.02 -26.53
C TRP A 98 13.26 14.98 -27.48
N THR A 99 13.70 14.98 -28.74
CA THR A 99 13.10 15.77 -29.82
C THR A 99 12.66 14.85 -30.95
N GLN A 100 11.42 15.00 -31.42
CA GLN A 100 10.93 14.25 -32.57
C GLN A 100 11.62 14.72 -33.85
N SER A 101 12.11 13.78 -34.65
CA SER A 101 12.64 14.07 -35.98
C SER A 101 11.50 14.40 -36.93
N LYS A 102 11.67 15.44 -37.76
CA LYS A 102 10.67 15.85 -38.78
C LYS A 102 10.69 14.96 -40.03
N ASN A 103 11.66 14.07 -40.16
CA ASN A 103 11.78 13.17 -41.30
C ASN A 103 11.18 11.81 -40.92
N GLU A 104 10.27 11.28 -41.73
CA GLU A 104 9.79 9.91 -41.56
C GLU A 104 10.95 8.91 -41.69
N PRO A 105 11.01 7.84 -40.87
CA PRO A 105 12.06 6.84 -40.97
C PRO A 105 11.94 6.08 -42.31
N ALA A 106 13.06 5.96 -43.04
CA ALA A 106 13.10 5.32 -44.36
C ALA A 106 12.88 3.80 -44.34
N SER A 107 12.97 3.13 -43.18
CA SER A 107 12.59 1.73 -42.96
C SER A 107 12.72 1.34 -41.48
N VAL A 108 12.00 0.29 -41.09
CA VAL A 108 12.03 -0.33 -39.75
C VAL A 108 13.16 -1.37 -39.71
N PRO A 109 14.05 -1.36 -38.70
CA PRO A 109 14.93 -2.50 -38.46
C PRO A 109 14.10 -3.72 -38.05
N ASN A 110 14.26 -4.83 -38.76
CA ASN A 110 13.58 -6.09 -38.46
C ASN A 110 14.25 -6.72 -37.23
N LEU A 111 13.84 -6.32 -36.02
CA LEU A 111 14.44 -6.78 -34.77
C LEU A 111 13.64 -7.95 -34.20
N ASN A 112 14.16 -9.17 -34.41
CA ASN A 112 13.66 -10.38 -33.77
C ASN A 112 14.46 -10.64 -32.47
N TRP A 113 14.05 -9.98 -31.40
CA TRP A 113 14.73 -9.95 -30.10
C TRP A 113 14.99 -11.33 -29.47
N GLY A 114 14.16 -12.33 -29.78
CA GLY A 114 14.34 -13.70 -29.26
C GLY A 114 15.51 -14.45 -29.91
N GLU A 115 15.82 -14.18 -31.17
CA GLU A 115 16.88 -14.91 -31.92
C GLU A 115 18.29 -14.43 -31.56
N GLU A 116 18.48 -13.13 -31.26
CA GLU A 116 19.79 -12.61 -30.83
C GLU A 116 20.19 -13.09 -29.42
N PHE A 117 19.21 -13.26 -28.52
CA PHE A 117 19.44 -13.83 -27.19
C PHE A 117 19.87 -15.31 -27.26
N GLN A 118 19.19 -16.12 -28.08
CA GLN A 118 19.48 -17.55 -28.20
C GLN A 118 20.85 -17.81 -28.83
N ARG A 119 21.31 -16.92 -29.72
CA ARG A 119 22.63 -17.02 -30.36
C ARG A 119 23.81 -16.70 -29.45
N SER A 120 23.63 -15.83 -28.45
CA SER A 120 24.74 -15.31 -27.62
C SER A 120 24.96 -16.06 -26.31
N SER A 121 23.91 -16.67 -25.75
CA SER A 121 23.96 -17.30 -24.41
C SER A 121 23.96 -18.82 -24.41
N HIS A 122 23.63 -19.47 -25.54
CA HIS A 122 23.40 -20.91 -25.65
C HIS A 122 22.39 -21.49 -24.62
N ARG A 123 21.55 -20.64 -24.00
CA ARG A 123 20.43 -21.00 -23.09
C ARG A 123 19.19 -20.18 -23.45
N GLN A 124 18.00 -20.58 -22.99
CA GLN A 124 16.75 -19.81 -23.23
C GLN A 124 16.39 -18.93 -22.01
N PRO A 125 15.81 -17.71 -22.20
CA PRO A 125 15.41 -16.84 -21.09
C PRO A 125 14.38 -17.50 -20.16
N ALA A 126 13.65 -18.48 -20.67
CA ALA A 126 12.65 -19.27 -19.96
C ALA A 126 13.20 -20.13 -18.80
N GLU A 127 14.52 -20.22 -18.62
CA GLU A 127 15.11 -21.02 -17.54
C GLU A 127 15.19 -20.30 -16.17
N PHE A 128 15.09 -18.96 -16.14
CA PHE A 128 15.16 -18.18 -14.88
C PHE A 128 14.04 -17.15 -14.70
N LEU A 129 13.28 -16.85 -15.75
CA LEU A 129 12.10 -15.99 -15.66
C LEU A 129 10.91 -16.80 -15.15
N GLU A 130 10.09 -16.17 -14.30
CA GLU A 130 8.79 -16.72 -13.89
C GLU A 130 7.79 -16.69 -15.07
N GLU A 131 6.72 -17.51 -15.03
CA GLU A 131 5.69 -17.54 -16.10
C GLU A 131 5.03 -16.18 -16.39
N ASN A 132 5.06 -15.28 -15.41
CA ASN A 132 4.49 -13.94 -15.45
C ASN A 132 5.52 -12.86 -15.85
N GLU A 133 6.74 -13.25 -16.22
CA GLU A 133 7.83 -12.37 -16.65
C GLU A 133 8.08 -12.52 -18.15
N SER A 134 8.26 -11.41 -18.85
CA SER A 134 8.39 -11.41 -20.31
C SER A 134 9.27 -10.26 -20.83
N GLU A 135 9.49 -10.27 -22.15
CA GLU A 135 10.17 -9.18 -22.88
C GLU A 135 11.57 -8.86 -22.31
N ALA A 136 12.32 -9.91 -21.96
CA ALA A 136 13.67 -9.76 -21.42
C ALA A 136 14.65 -9.18 -22.44
N HIS A 137 15.49 -8.27 -21.98
CA HIS A 137 16.59 -7.67 -22.72
C HIS A 137 17.89 -7.85 -21.95
N LEU A 138 18.88 -8.45 -22.62
CA LEU A 138 20.17 -8.84 -22.05
C LEU A 138 21.28 -7.98 -22.63
N ILE A 139 22.13 -7.43 -21.77
CA ILE A 139 23.40 -6.83 -22.20
C ILE A 139 24.57 -7.39 -21.40
N ALA A 140 25.71 -7.55 -22.07
CA ALA A 140 27.00 -7.68 -21.40
C ALA A 140 27.47 -6.28 -20.99
N LEU A 141 27.80 -6.14 -19.72
CA LEU A 141 28.35 -4.90 -19.16
C LEU A 141 29.85 -4.83 -19.43
N LYS A 142 30.41 -3.62 -19.39
CA LYS A 142 31.84 -3.36 -19.57
C LYS A 142 32.72 -4.09 -18.55
N ASP A 143 32.16 -4.48 -17.41
CA ASP A 143 32.83 -5.25 -16.35
C ASP A 143 32.56 -6.76 -16.43
N GLU A 144 32.12 -7.26 -17.59
CA GLU A 144 31.83 -8.67 -17.90
C GLU A 144 30.61 -9.28 -17.21
N ARG A 145 29.95 -8.56 -16.30
CA ARG A 145 28.66 -9.00 -15.74
C ARG A 145 27.57 -8.96 -16.81
N LEU A 146 26.53 -9.77 -16.61
CA LEU A 146 25.35 -9.72 -17.45
C LEU A 146 24.22 -8.99 -16.71
N LEU A 147 23.53 -8.11 -17.44
CA LEU A 147 22.32 -7.43 -16.97
C LEU A 147 21.13 -7.92 -17.78
N CYS A 148 20.12 -8.47 -17.10
CA CYS A 148 18.83 -8.79 -17.70
C CYS A 148 17.78 -7.81 -17.17
N THR A 149 17.12 -7.08 -18.07
CA THR A 149 15.94 -6.25 -17.75
C THR A 149 14.70 -6.85 -18.36
N PHE A 150 13.59 -6.91 -17.63
CA PHE A 150 12.38 -7.61 -18.06
C PHE A 150 11.11 -6.95 -17.48
N ALA A 151 9.96 -7.28 -18.06
CA ALA A 151 8.66 -6.87 -17.57
C ALA A 151 8.05 -7.99 -16.71
N ARG A 152 7.42 -7.62 -15.59
CA ARG A 152 6.68 -8.55 -14.73
C ARG A 152 5.21 -8.13 -14.68
N HIS A 153 4.33 -9.09 -14.96
CA HIS A 153 2.88 -8.91 -15.08
C HIS A 153 2.09 -9.46 -13.88
N ALA A 154 2.78 -9.93 -12.83
CA ALA A 154 2.17 -10.23 -11.53
C ALA A 154 2.74 -9.34 -10.41
N LEU A 155 1.95 -9.20 -9.35
CA LEU A 155 2.28 -8.30 -8.25
C LEU A 155 3.58 -8.72 -7.53
N PRO A 156 4.52 -7.78 -7.32
CA PRO A 156 4.51 -6.38 -7.75
C PRO A 156 4.77 -6.22 -9.26
N ASN A 157 3.85 -5.55 -9.98
CA ASN A 157 3.94 -5.34 -11.43
C ASN A 157 4.96 -4.24 -11.78
N GLY A 158 5.62 -4.36 -12.93
CA GLY A 158 6.50 -3.32 -13.44
C GLY A 158 7.68 -3.80 -14.26
N ILE A 159 8.70 -2.95 -14.35
CA ILE A 159 9.97 -3.21 -15.02
C ILE A 159 11.02 -3.50 -13.96
N PHE A 160 11.74 -4.60 -14.17
CA PHE A 160 12.72 -5.15 -13.25
C PHE A 160 14.07 -5.35 -13.93
N ALA A 161 15.10 -5.51 -13.11
CA ALA A 161 16.41 -5.95 -13.54
C ALA A 161 17.04 -6.93 -12.55
N VAL A 162 17.80 -7.89 -13.07
CA VAL A 162 18.66 -8.80 -12.32
C VAL A 162 20.05 -8.86 -12.96
N VAL A 163 21.05 -9.18 -12.15
CA VAL A 163 22.46 -9.21 -12.56
C VAL A 163 23.00 -10.62 -12.36
N SER A 164 23.88 -11.03 -13.26
CA SER A 164 24.70 -12.23 -13.12
C SER A 164 26.19 -11.84 -13.08
N ASP A 165 26.87 -12.31 -12.03
CA ASP A 165 28.31 -12.09 -11.84
C ASP A 165 29.17 -13.22 -12.44
N ASP A 166 28.55 -14.29 -12.94
CA ASP A 166 29.22 -15.52 -13.37
C ASP A 166 28.85 -15.92 -14.82
N ARG A 167 28.61 -14.91 -15.67
CA ARG A 167 28.30 -15.04 -17.10
C ARG A 167 27.03 -15.85 -17.37
N GLY A 168 26.02 -15.69 -16.53
CA GLY A 168 24.68 -16.25 -16.70
C GLY A 168 24.48 -17.64 -16.09
N ASN A 169 25.45 -18.15 -15.32
CA ASN A 169 25.28 -19.42 -14.62
C ASN A 169 24.30 -19.27 -13.44
N THR A 170 24.35 -18.13 -12.74
CA THR A 170 23.42 -17.75 -11.68
C THR A 170 22.97 -16.30 -11.84
N TRP A 171 21.78 -16.00 -11.32
CA TRP A 171 21.16 -14.68 -11.38
C TRP A 171 20.71 -14.27 -9.98
N ASN A 172 20.89 -12.99 -9.63
CA ASN A 172 20.47 -12.46 -8.34
C ASN A 172 18.95 -12.19 -8.29
N ALA A 173 18.15 -13.25 -8.40
CA ALA A 173 16.68 -13.19 -8.41
C ALA A 173 16.07 -12.83 -7.04
N ASP A 174 16.84 -13.00 -5.96
CA ASP A 174 16.43 -12.64 -4.60
C ASP A 174 16.68 -11.17 -4.26
N GLU A 175 17.51 -10.48 -5.04
CA GLU A 175 17.75 -9.04 -4.88
C GLU A 175 17.47 -8.26 -6.18
N PRO A 176 16.23 -8.31 -6.71
CA PRO A 176 15.91 -7.65 -7.96
C PRO A 176 15.92 -6.12 -7.80
N ILE A 177 16.19 -5.43 -8.89
CA ILE A 177 16.10 -3.99 -8.99
C ILE A 177 14.75 -3.63 -9.61
N TYR A 178 13.91 -2.90 -8.87
CA TYR A 178 12.63 -2.40 -9.36
C TYR A 178 12.82 -1.03 -10.00
N LEU A 179 12.75 -1.01 -11.34
CA LEU A 179 13.05 0.16 -12.17
C LEU A 179 11.82 1.05 -12.36
N ALA A 180 10.64 0.48 -12.54
CA ALA A 180 9.41 1.25 -12.67
C ALA A 180 8.20 0.40 -12.33
N GLY A 181 7.26 0.95 -11.58
CA GLY A 181 5.94 0.38 -11.38
C GLY A 181 4.99 0.77 -12.50
N SER A 182 4.10 -0.16 -12.81
CA SER A 182 3.10 0.03 -13.85
C SER A 182 1.89 -0.84 -13.58
N LEU A 183 0.74 -0.46 -14.15
CA LEU A 183 -0.47 -1.27 -14.12
C LEU A 183 -0.34 -2.47 -15.08
N PRO A 184 -0.99 -3.62 -14.80
CA PRO A 184 -0.71 -4.89 -15.46
C PRO A 184 -0.96 -4.91 -16.98
N GLU A 185 -1.74 -3.97 -17.51
CA GLU A 185 -2.03 -3.83 -18.95
C GLU A 185 -1.09 -2.78 -19.59
N PHE A 186 -0.39 -3.13 -20.68
CA PHE A 186 0.51 -2.23 -21.44
C PHE A 186 1.76 -1.75 -20.69
N THR A 187 2.39 -2.67 -19.95
CA THR A 187 3.74 -2.54 -19.40
C THR A 187 4.68 -3.43 -20.20
N GLY A 188 5.87 -2.96 -20.57
CA GLY A 188 6.74 -3.84 -21.31
C GLY A 188 7.93 -3.25 -22.06
N ASN A 189 8.57 -4.14 -22.81
CA ASN A 189 9.64 -3.90 -23.76
C ASN A 189 10.80 -3.07 -23.20
N PRO A 190 11.40 -3.47 -22.06
CA PRO A 190 12.59 -2.82 -21.56
C PRO A 190 13.77 -3.02 -22.51
N VAL A 191 14.48 -1.95 -22.83
CA VAL A 191 15.73 -1.96 -23.58
C VAL A 191 16.76 -1.15 -22.81
N SER A 192 17.88 -1.78 -22.51
CA SER A 192 18.93 -1.23 -21.63
C SER A 192 20.22 -0.98 -22.39
N ILE A 193 20.88 0.14 -22.11
CA ILE A 193 22.17 0.52 -22.68
C ILE A 193 23.09 0.99 -21.55
N GLU A 194 24.31 0.47 -21.51
CA GLU A 194 25.36 1.01 -20.64
C GLU A 194 25.99 2.25 -21.29
N LEU A 195 26.03 3.36 -20.56
CA LEU A 195 26.59 4.64 -20.99
C LEU A 195 28.09 4.74 -20.66
N GLU A 196 28.77 5.77 -21.15
CA GLU A 196 30.22 5.93 -20.91
C GLU A 196 30.59 6.08 -19.44
N ASP A 197 29.74 6.72 -18.65
CA ASP A 197 29.94 6.90 -17.22
C ASP A 197 29.57 5.65 -16.40
N GLY A 198 29.26 4.53 -17.08
CA GLY A 198 28.82 3.26 -16.52
C GLY A 198 27.47 3.30 -15.82
N SER A 199 26.68 4.34 -16.04
CA SER A 199 25.25 4.31 -15.71
C SER A 199 24.49 3.54 -16.78
N ILE A 200 23.36 2.96 -16.40
CA ILE A 200 22.48 2.21 -17.29
C ILE A 200 21.29 3.10 -17.64
N LEU A 201 20.99 3.24 -18.92
CA LEU A 201 19.74 3.82 -19.41
C LEU A 201 18.81 2.68 -19.82
N THR A 202 17.65 2.57 -19.17
CA THR A 202 16.61 1.60 -19.52
C THR A 202 15.38 2.34 -20.01
N ALA A 203 15.07 2.19 -21.30
CA ALA A 203 13.81 2.66 -21.89
C ALA A 203 12.78 1.52 -21.85
N HIS A 204 11.50 1.85 -21.69
CA HIS A 204 10.43 0.86 -21.62
C HIS A 204 9.08 1.55 -21.83
N SER A 205 8.03 0.75 -22.00
CA SER A 205 6.65 1.22 -22.00
C SER A 205 6.01 0.93 -20.64
N ILE A 206 5.32 1.91 -20.07
CA ILE A 206 4.47 1.71 -18.90
C ILE A 206 3.07 2.22 -19.19
N ARG A 207 2.12 1.74 -18.40
CA ARG A 207 0.82 2.35 -18.25
C ARG A 207 0.79 3.16 -16.96
N ALA A 208 0.89 4.48 -17.12
CA ALA A 208 0.99 5.41 -16.00
C ALA A 208 -0.36 5.70 -15.31
N TYR A 209 -1.49 5.39 -15.98
CA TYR A 209 -2.83 5.75 -15.53
C TYR A 209 -3.80 4.56 -15.57
N ARG A 210 -4.67 4.48 -14.56
CA ARG A 210 -5.70 3.43 -14.45
C ARG A 210 -6.82 3.61 -15.49
N GLN A 211 -6.90 4.74 -16.18
CA GLN A 211 -8.02 5.09 -17.06
C GLN A 211 -7.92 4.46 -18.46
N SER A 212 -7.96 3.13 -18.55
CA SER A 212 -8.48 2.55 -19.79
C SER A 212 -9.98 2.81 -19.77
N SER A 213 -10.49 3.51 -20.78
CA SER A 213 -11.82 3.11 -21.25
C SER A 213 -11.70 1.62 -21.60
N PRO A 214 -12.67 0.76 -21.23
CA PRO A 214 -12.73 -0.60 -21.77
C PRO A 214 -12.55 -0.61 -23.30
N ASP A 215 -12.96 0.48 -23.95
CA ASP A 215 -12.90 0.68 -25.39
C ASP A 215 -11.56 1.23 -25.92
N ASN A 216 -10.62 1.66 -25.07
CA ASN A 216 -9.34 2.22 -25.51
C ASN A 216 -8.18 2.09 -24.50
N PRO A 217 -7.71 0.87 -24.21
CA PRO A 217 -6.68 0.65 -23.20
C PRO A 217 -5.25 0.99 -23.65
N LYS A 218 -4.99 1.06 -24.96
CA LYS A 218 -3.70 1.54 -25.53
C LYS A 218 -3.42 3.02 -25.23
N GLY A 219 -4.46 3.78 -24.85
CA GLY A 219 -4.39 5.23 -24.79
C GLY A 219 -3.57 5.85 -23.67
N ASP A 220 -3.29 5.08 -22.63
CA ASP A 220 -2.60 5.53 -21.42
C ASP A 220 -1.14 5.07 -21.33
N SER A 221 -0.61 4.46 -22.41
CA SER A 221 0.79 4.07 -22.49
C SER A 221 1.72 5.28 -22.55
N VAL A 222 2.89 5.17 -21.94
CA VAL A 222 3.96 6.17 -21.95
C VAL A 222 5.28 5.46 -22.18
N VAL A 223 6.08 5.99 -23.10
CA VAL A 223 7.48 5.60 -23.26
C VAL A 223 8.31 6.32 -22.20
N HIS A 224 8.79 5.55 -21.24
CA HIS A 224 9.46 6.02 -20.05
C HIS A 224 10.91 5.54 -20.03
N LEU A 225 11.81 6.41 -19.55
CA LEU A 225 13.23 6.10 -19.42
C LEU A 225 13.69 6.31 -18.00
N VAL A 226 14.55 5.40 -17.54
CA VAL A 226 15.23 5.53 -16.27
C VAL A 226 16.72 5.36 -16.48
N ARG A 227 17.50 6.33 -16.03
CA ARG A 227 18.95 6.27 -15.92
C ARG A 227 19.33 5.99 -14.48
N TRP A 228 20.04 4.90 -14.27
CA TRP A 228 20.33 4.33 -12.96
C TRP A 228 21.73 3.71 -12.92
N ARG A 229 22.11 3.11 -11.79
CA ARG A 229 23.43 2.49 -11.59
C ARG A 229 23.29 1.13 -10.93
N LEU A 230 24.23 0.24 -11.19
CA LEU A 230 24.22 -1.10 -10.60
C LEU A 230 24.42 -1.04 -9.07
N PRO A 231 23.94 -2.06 -8.34
CA PRO A 231 24.23 -2.20 -6.92
C PRO A 231 25.74 -2.13 -6.64
N GLY A 232 26.12 -1.40 -5.59
CA GLY A 232 27.52 -1.24 -5.19
C GLY A 232 28.33 -0.20 -5.98
N ASP A 233 27.79 0.39 -7.06
CA ASP A 233 28.48 1.45 -7.80
C ASP A 233 28.63 2.72 -6.94
N THR A 234 29.88 3.13 -6.72
CA THR A 234 30.25 4.30 -5.89
C THR A 234 30.40 5.59 -6.70
N ARG A 235 30.24 5.55 -8.03
CA ARG A 235 30.31 6.73 -8.90
C ARG A 235 29.14 7.69 -8.65
N ALA A 236 29.26 8.91 -9.17
CA ALA A 236 28.24 9.95 -9.01
C ALA A 236 26.86 9.47 -9.50
N ARG A 237 25.84 9.63 -8.66
CA ARG A 237 24.47 9.19 -8.97
C ARG A 237 23.88 10.02 -10.11
N PRO A 238 23.01 9.43 -10.96
CA PRO A 238 22.26 10.19 -11.95
C PRO A 238 21.44 11.31 -11.29
N THR A 239 21.52 12.52 -11.84
CA THR A 239 20.79 13.67 -11.32
C THR A 239 19.33 13.60 -11.74
N PRO A 240 18.38 13.62 -10.79
CA PRO A 240 16.95 13.74 -11.05
C PRO A 240 16.59 14.86 -12.04
N ASN A 241 15.67 14.60 -12.96
CA ASN A 241 15.09 15.66 -13.78
C ASN A 241 14.25 16.60 -12.89
N LYS A 242 14.42 17.91 -13.07
CA LYS A 242 13.71 18.95 -12.32
C LYS A 242 12.30 19.23 -12.85
N LYS A 243 12.02 18.86 -14.11
CA LYS A 243 10.70 19.02 -14.71
C LYS A 243 9.79 17.85 -14.32
N PRO A 244 8.46 18.06 -14.30
CA PRO A 244 7.51 16.95 -14.21
C PRO A 244 7.84 15.90 -15.27
N LEU A 245 7.83 14.63 -14.86
CA LEU A 245 8.19 13.53 -15.74
C LEU A 245 7.21 13.37 -16.92
N LEU A 246 5.94 13.72 -16.71
CA LEU A 246 4.89 13.65 -17.70
C LEU A 246 4.54 15.07 -18.16
N ASN A 247 4.50 15.29 -19.47
CA ASN A 247 4.20 16.58 -20.10
C ASN A 247 2.72 16.98 -19.96
N ASP A 248 1.82 16.02 -19.78
CA ASP A 248 0.38 16.28 -19.61
C ASP A 248 0.05 16.55 -18.13
N PRO A 249 -0.85 17.51 -17.82
CA PRO A 249 -1.25 17.76 -16.45
C PRO A 249 -1.93 16.53 -15.86
N TYR A 250 -1.61 16.27 -14.60
CA TYR A 250 -2.17 15.16 -13.87
C TYR A 250 -3.64 15.44 -13.51
N LEU A 251 -4.56 14.59 -13.97
CA LEU A 251 -6.01 14.78 -13.74
C LEU A 251 -6.44 14.16 -12.40
N TRP A 252 -5.98 14.72 -11.29
CA TRP A 252 -6.24 14.16 -9.95
C TRP A 252 -7.72 14.01 -9.60
N ALA A 253 -8.59 14.89 -10.12
CA ALA A 253 -10.05 14.82 -9.93
C ALA A 253 -10.68 13.50 -10.39
N LYS A 254 -10.02 12.75 -11.30
CA LYS A 254 -10.48 11.44 -11.75
C LYS A 254 -10.06 10.28 -10.83
N TYR A 255 -9.20 10.53 -9.83
CA TYR A 255 -8.54 9.51 -9.02
C TYR A 255 -8.59 9.81 -7.52
N HIS A 256 -9.77 10.19 -7.02
CA HIS A 256 -10.02 10.55 -5.61
C HIS A 256 -9.51 9.56 -4.54
N ASN A 257 -9.30 8.29 -4.93
CA ASN A 257 -8.91 7.22 -4.03
C ASN A 257 -7.49 6.70 -4.21
N ALA A 258 -6.70 7.11 -5.21
CA ALA A 258 -5.28 6.75 -5.25
C ALA A 258 -4.52 7.64 -6.22
N GLY A 259 -3.20 7.71 -6.02
CA GLY A 259 -2.34 8.13 -7.11
C GLY A 259 -2.57 7.23 -8.33
N THR A 260 -2.55 7.82 -9.51
CA THR A 260 -2.30 7.12 -10.76
C THR A 260 -0.99 6.36 -10.62
N GLY A 261 -0.90 5.18 -11.22
CA GLY A 261 0.12 4.18 -10.92
C GLY A 261 1.51 4.52 -11.44
N PHE A 262 2.06 5.65 -10.99
CA PHE A 262 3.47 5.95 -11.09
C PHE A 262 4.13 5.75 -9.73
N THR A 263 5.43 5.44 -9.74
CA THR A 263 6.31 5.23 -8.59
C THR A 263 6.58 6.50 -7.77
N GLY A 264 5.55 7.16 -7.25
CA GLY A 264 5.74 8.24 -6.27
C GLY A 264 6.76 9.27 -6.71
N ASN A 265 7.69 9.62 -5.81
CA ASN A 265 8.75 10.59 -6.04
C ASN A 265 9.54 10.24 -7.33
N LEU A 266 9.23 10.97 -8.41
CA LEU A 266 9.39 10.66 -9.84
C LEU A 266 10.83 10.42 -10.34
N GLN A 267 11.78 10.17 -9.45
CA GLN A 267 13.22 10.21 -9.71
C GLN A 267 13.98 9.25 -8.77
N ARG A 268 13.37 8.13 -8.39
CA ARG A 268 14.01 7.08 -7.57
C ARG A 268 13.73 5.70 -8.13
N ILE A 269 14.66 4.77 -7.95
CA ILE A 269 14.46 3.33 -8.16
C ILE A 269 14.67 2.59 -6.85
N SER A 270 14.23 1.35 -6.80
CA SER A 270 14.29 0.53 -5.61
C SER A 270 15.17 -0.70 -5.83
N TYR A 271 16.04 -0.96 -4.86
CA TYR A 271 16.80 -2.21 -4.75
C TYR A 271 16.11 -3.01 -3.66
N TRP A 272 15.58 -4.16 -4.05
CA TRP A 272 14.88 -5.01 -3.11
C TRP A 272 15.77 -6.15 -2.66
N LYS A 273 15.54 -6.59 -1.42
CA LYS A 273 15.96 -7.88 -0.94
C LYS A 273 14.73 -8.65 -0.51
N LYS A 274 14.48 -9.79 -1.15
CA LYS A 274 13.37 -10.68 -0.79
C LYS A 274 13.70 -11.39 0.52
N SER A 275 12.69 -11.51 1.37
CA SER A 275 12.68 -12.38 2.54
C SER A 275 11.48 -13.28 2.45
N SER A 276 11.69 -14.57 2.65
CA SER A 276 10.59 -15.53 2.78
C SER A 276 9.63 -15.07 3.88
N ALA A 277 8.34 -15.22 3.64
CA ALA A 277 7.30 -14.92 4.61
C ALA A 277 6.24 -16.01 4.57
N LYS A 278 5.66 -16.32 5.73
CA LYS A 278 4.47 -17.18 5.81
C LYS A 278 3.24 -16.28 5.88
N ARG A 279 2.18 -16.63 5.14
CA ARG A 279 0.94 -15.84 5.09
C ARG A 279 -0.24 -16.73 5.45
N VAL A 280 -1.06 -16.27 6.40
CA VAL A 280 -2.32 -16.92 6.78
C VAL A 280 -3.47 -16.08 6.25
N HIS A 281 -4.40 -16.70 5.52
CA HIS A 281 -5.55 -16.01 4.94
C HIS A 281 -6.83 -16.31 5.72
N LEU A 282 -7.60 -15.25 5.98
CA LEU A 282 -8.94 -15.26 6.54
C LEU A 282 -9.86 -14.68 5.45
N PRO A 283 -10.48 -15.53 4.61
CA PRO A 283 -11.33 -15.07 3.50
C PRO A 283 -12.62 -14.41 4.00
N ASP A 284 -13.22 -13.57 3.18
CA ASP A 284 -14.47 -12.84 3.47
C ASP A 284 -14.39 -11.87 4.65
N HIS A 285 -13.18 -11.48 5.03
CA HIS A 285 -12.89 -10.53 6.09
C HIS A 285 -12.21 -9.28 5.52
N TYR A 286 -12.71 -8.10 5.88
CA TYR A 286 -12.10 -6.83 5.50
C TYR A 286 -11.80 -6.00 6.74
N LYS A 287 -10.59 -5.45 6.87
CA LYS A 287 -10.11 -4.73 8.07
C LYS A 287 -10.14 -5.58 9.36
N GLY A 288 -9.28 -5.21 10.29
CA GLY A 288 -9.26 -5.81 11.61
C GLY A 288 -8.17 -5.26 12.49
N ALA A 289 -8.21 -5.63 13.76
CA ALA A 289 -7.15 -5.36 14.71
C ALA A 289 -6.67 -6.67 15.33
N MET A 290 -5.39 -6.71 15.66
CA MET A 290 -4.73 -7.84 16.30
C MET A 290 -4.07 -7.31 17.58
N ASP A 291 -4.06 -8.14 18.61
CA ASP A 291 -3.26 -7.93 19.81
C ASP A 291 -2.99 -9.28 20.48
N SER A 292 -2.04 -9.33 21.42
CA SER A 292 -1.69 -10.56 22.14
C SER A 292 -1.73 -10.39 23.65
N PHE A 293 -2.14 -11.44 24.34
CA PHE A 293 -1.96 -11.57 25.76
C PHE A 293 -0.48 -11.84 26.10
N PRO A 294 -0.02 -11.49 27.31
CA PRO A 294 1.32 -11.83 27.78
C PRO A 294 1.66 -13.32 27.74
N ASN A 295 0.67 -14.22 27.82
CA ASN A 295 0.87 -15.67 27.71
C ASN A 295 1.21 -16.15 26.28
N GLY A 296 1.25 -15.25 25.29
CA GLY A 296 1.57 -15.54 23.89
C GLY A 296 0.36 -15.85 23.01
N GLU A 297 -0.84 -15.89 23.57
CA GLU A 297 -2.07 -16.08 22.81
C GLU A 297 -2.49 -14.78 22.10
N SER A 298 -2.85 -14.88 20.83
CA SER A 298 -3.24 -13.72 20.01
C SER A 298 -4.72 -13.74 19.66
N LEU A 299 -5.32 -12.55 19.63
CA LEU A 299 -6.67 -12.33 19.14
C LEU A 299 -6.68 -11.43 17.91
N VAL A 300 -7.56 -11.74 16.96
CA VAL A 300 -7.91 -10.89 15.83
C VAL A 300 -9.40 -10.56 15.90
N ALA A 301 -9.73 -9.27 15.89
CA ALA A 301 -11.06 -8.77 15.63
C ALA A 301 -11.14 -8.33 14.17
N SER A 302 -11.90 -9.06 13.36
CA SER A 302 -12.07 -8.83 11.92
C SER A 302 -13.45 -8.28 11.62
N TYR A 303 -13.60 -7.46 10.57
CA TYR A 303 -14.92 -6.99 10.14
C TYR A 303 -15.60 -7.96 9.17
N ILE A 304 -16.92 -8.06 9.34
CA ILE A 304 -17.85 -8.78 8.47
C ILE A 304 -18.79 -7.79 7.79
N GLU A 305 -18.84 -7.82 6.47
CA GLU A 305 -19.86 -7.11 5.70
C GLU A 305 -21.21 -7.83 5.85
N ALA A 306 -22.10 -7.26 6.64
CA ALA A 306 -23.47 -7.73 6.87
C ALA A 306 -24.38 -6.54 7.21
N ASN A 307 -25.69 -6.79 7.34
CA ASN A 307 -26.65 -5.79 7.79
C ASN A 307 -27.38 -6.26 9.07
N PRO A 308 -27.05 -5.73 10.27
CA PRO A 308 -26.02 -4.72 10.52
C PRO A 308 -24.59 -5.28 10.41
N ARG A 309 -23.63 -4.37 10.22
CA ARG A 309 -22.19 -4.68 10.17
C ARG A 309 -21.68 -5.07 11.56
N TYR A 310 -20.83 -6.09 11.65
CA TYR A 310 -20.29 -6.55 12.92
C TYR A 310 -18.84 -7.06 12.82
N SER A 311 -18.25 -7.32 13.99
CA SER A 311 -16.90 -7.83 14.18
C SER A 311 -16.93 -9.28 14.63
N ARG A 312 -15.97 -10.08 14.17
CA ARG A 312 -15.78 -11.46 14.57
C ARG A 312 -14.41 -11.68 15.17
N ILE A 313 -14.36 -12.42 16.27
CA ILE A 313 -13.13 -12.74 16.99
C ILE A 313 -12.56 -14.07 16.52
N TYR A 314 -11.26 -14.07 16.27
CA TYR A 314 -10.44 -15.25 16.01
C TYR A 314 -9.31 -15.30 17.02
N ARG A 315 -8.89 -16.51 17.36
CA ARG A 315 -7.87 -16.79 18.36
C ARG A 315 -6.78 -17.66 17.75
N SER A 316 -5.54 -17.39 18.14
CA SER A 316 -4.38 -18.23 17.84
C SER A 316 -3.60 -18.51 19.12
N ALA A 317 -3.33 -19.78 19.36
CA ALA A 317 -2.49 -20.26 20.46
C ALA A 317 -1.10 -20.74 19.97
N ASP A 318 -0.80 -20.54 18.69
CA ASP A 318 0.40 -21.01 17.99
C ASP A 318 1.10 -19.85 17.27
N GLU A 319 1.18 -18.70 17.95
CA GLU A 319 1.89 -17.51 17.47
C GLU A 319 1.41 -17.02 16.09
N GLY A 320 0.09 -17.09 15.86
CA GLY A 320 -0.57 -16.67 14.63
C GLY A 320 -0.51 -17.68 13.48
N ALA A 321 0.07 -18.87 13.66
CA ALA A 321 0.22 -19.86 12.58
C ALA A 321 -1.12 -20.48 12.15
N SER A 322 -2.07 -20.62 13.07
CA SER A 322 -3.45 -20.98 12.77
C SER A 322 -4.43 -20.16 13.60
N TRP A 323 -5.62 -19.95 13.04
CA TRP A 323 -6.67 -19.14 13.67
C TRP A 323 -7.96 -19.96 13.75
N THR A 324 -8.54 -19.96 14.95
CA THR A 324 -9.85 -20.58 15.20
C THR A 324 -10.84 -19.49 15.56
N LYS A 325 -12.04 -19.55 14.97
CA LYS A 325 -13.13 -18.65 15.32
C LYS A 325 -13.48 -18.84 16.80
N VAL A 326 -13.65 -17.74 17.53
CA VAL A 326 -14.22 -17.76 18.88
C VAL A 326 -15.73 -17.68 18.74
N ASP A 327 -16.43 -18.78 19.04
CA ASP A 327 -17.90 -18.82 19.05
C ASP A 327 -18.41 -18.23 20.38
N GLY A 328 -18.80 -16.96 20.34
CA GLY A 328 -19.44 -16.28 21.46
C GLY A 328 -20.96 -16.41 21.43
N THR A 329 -21.59 -16.43 22.60
CA THR A 329 -23.05 -16.54 22.77
C THR A 329 -23.74 -15.20 23.01
N ASP A 330 -23.00 -14.17 23.44
CA ASP A 330 -23.59 -12.96 24.01
C ASP A 330 -22.99 -11.67 23.43
N ALA A 331 -23.89 -10.84 22.91
CA ALA A 331 -23.69 -9.56 22.21
C ALA A 331 -23.12 -9.61 20.78
N MET A 332 -23.86 -9.03 19.84
CA MET A 332 -23.36 -8.75 18.49
C MET A 332 -22.39 -7.56 18.55
N LEU A 333 -21.12 -7.81 18.25
CA LEU A 333 -20.05 -6.79 18.25
C LEU A 333 -20.20 -5.87 17.05
N LEU A 334 -21.04 -4.84 17.14
CA LEU A 334 -21.37 -3.98 16.02
C LEU A 334 -20.18 -3.17 15.52
N GLY A 335 -20.19 -2.82 14.24
CA GLY A 335 -19.28 -1.85 13.63
C GLY A 335 -18.05 -2.43 12.92
N LYS A 336 -17.28 -1.52 12.34
CA LYS A 336 -16.04 -1.76 11.56
C LYS A 336 -14.85 -1.07 12.23
N GLU A 337 -13.67 -1.15 11.63
CA GLU A 337 -12.51 -0.31 12.01
C GLU A 337 -12.08 -0.53 13.46
N GLN A 338 -11.77 -1.78 13.75
CA GLN A 338 -11.52 -2.28 15.08
C GLN A 338 -10.24 -1.69 15.69
N SER A 339 -10.28 -1.59 17.01
CA SER A 339 -9.16 -1.41 17.92
C SER A 339 -9.34 -2.43 19.04
N ILE A 340 -8.42 -3.39 19.17
CA ILE A 340 -8.43 -4.40 20.22
C ILE A 340 -7.26 -4.17 21.17
N LEU A 341 -7.48 -4.42 22.47
CA LEU A 341 -6.46 -4.40 23.51
C LEU A 341 -6.65 -5.62 24.42
N CYS A 342 -5.62 -6.47 24.51
CA CYS A 342 -5.54 -7.60 25.44
C CYS A 342 -4.82 -7.13 26.71
N LEU A 343 -5.45 -7.28 27.88
CA LEU A 343 -4.85 -6.82 29.13
C LEU A 343 -3.90 -7.85 29.74
N ASN A 344 -3.02 -7.36 30.61
CA ASN A 344 -1.99 -8.15 31.28
C ASN A 344 -2.50 -9.30 32.17
N ASP A 345 -3.81 -9.37 32.44
CA ASP A 345 -4.43 -10.45 33.22
C ASP A 345 -4.73 -11.72 32.41
N ASN A 346 -4.33 -11.76 31.12
CA ASN A 346 -4.53 -12.87 30.18
C ASN A 346 -6.00 -13.27 29.94
N LYS A 347 -6.97 -12.42 30.30
CA LYS A 347 -8.41 -12.74 30.14
C LYS A 347 -9.27 -11.55 29.74
N THR A 348 -8.88 -10.33 30.12
CA THR A 348 -9.68 -9.15 29.85
C THR A 348 -9.31 -8.58 28.48
N VAL A 349 -10.32 -8.31 27.66
CA VAL A 349 -10.17 -7.76 26.31
C VAL A 349 -11.08 -6.55 26.15
N LEU A 350 -10.56 -5.49 25.56
CA LEU A 350 -11.34 -4.35 25.11
C LEU A 350 -11.37 -4.30 23.59
N LEU A 351 -12.56 -4.06 23.03
CA LEU A 351 -12.77 -3.88 21.60
C LEU A 351 -13.54 -2.60 21.35
N LYS A 352 -12.93 -1.64 20.67
CA LYS A 352 -13.61 -0.45 20.16
C LYS A 352 -13.83 -0.59 18.66
N THR A 353 -14.98 -0.13 18.17
CA THR A 353 -15.30 -0.11 16.74
C THR A 353 -15.93 1.23 16.33
N GLN A 354 -16.14 1.42 15.03
CA GLN A 354 -16.97 2.47 14.45
C GLN A 354 -18.28 1.88 13.95
N PHE A 355 -19.41 2.26 14.54
CA PHE A 355 -20.73 1.89 14.07
C PHE A 355 -21.39 3.02 13.28
N ALA A 356 -21.73 2.73 12.02
CA ALA A 356 -22.30 3.69 11.08
C ALA A 356 -23.85 3.63 11.02
N GLY A 357 -24.50 3.16 12.09
CA GLY A 357 -25.97 3.25 12.21
C GLY A 357 -26.44 4.70 12.33
N GLN A 358 -27.76 4.89 12.50
CA GLN A 358 -28.36 6.21 12.68
C GLN A 358 -28.97 6.30 14.10
N PRO A 359 -28.40 7.09 15.03
CA PRO A 359 -27.20 7.93 14.88
C PRO A 359 -25.88 7.13 14.90
N PRO A 360 -24.81 7.61 14.24
CA PRO A 360 -23.51 6.95 14.25
C PRO A 360 -22.82 7.10 15.61
N TYR A 361 -22.11 6.08 16.05
CA TYR A 361 -21.33 6.12 17.29
C TYR A 361 -20.19 5.10 17.29
N SER A 362 -19.33 5.16 18.30
CA SER A 362 -18.24 4.20 18.48
C SER A 362 -18.47 3.35 19.75
N PRO A 363 -18.98 2.11 19.66
CA PRO A 363 -19.13 1.27 20.84
C PRO A 363 -17.76 0.84 21.40
N LEU A 364 -17.75 0.59 22.71
CA LEU A 364 -16.67 -0.06 23.43
C LEU A 364 -17.23 -1.35 24.03
N TYR A 365 -16.65 -2.49 23.68
CA TYR A 365 -17.00 -3.78 24.24
C TYR A 365 -15.89 -4.25 25.18
N ARG A 366 -16.29 -4.97 26.23
CA ARG A 366 -15.38 -5.59 27.19
C ARG A 366 -15.73 -7.06 27.37
N SER A 367 -14.70 -7.90 27.41
CA SER A 367 -14.76 -9.31 27.76
C SER A 367 -13.82 -9.59 28.94
N THR A 368 -14.15 -10.60 29.76
CA THR A 368 -13.34 -11.08 30.90
C THR A 368 -13.01 -12.56 30.85
N ASP A 369 -13.37 -13.22 29.76
CA ASP A 369 -13.20 -14.66 29.51
C ASP A 369 -12.40 -14.91 28.22
N GLY A 370 -11.51 -13.98 27.88
CA GLY A 370 -10.63 -14.07 26.73
C GLY A 370 -11.32 -13.73 25.40
N GLY A 371 -12.47 -13.07 25.40
CA GLY A 371 -13.19 -12.69 24.18
C GLY A 371 -14.31 -13.65 23.78
N VAL A 372 -14.78 -14.51 24.69
CA VAL A 372 -15.90 -15.44 24.44
C VAL A 372 -17.24 -14.73 24.64
N THR A 373 -17.44 -14.07 25.78
CA THR A 373 -18.62 -13.24 26.05
C THR A 373 -18.25 -11.77 26.17
N TRP A 374 -19.17 -10.90 25.78
CA TRP A 374 -18.94 -9.46 25.68
C TRP A 374 -20.09 -8.65 26.27
N SER A 375 -19.75 -7.48 26.81
CA SER A 375 -20.71 -6.45 27.21
C SER A 375 -20.30 -5.10 26.62
N GLU A 376 -21.26 -4.33 26.14
CA GLU A 376 -21.02 -2.94 25.76
C GLU A 376 -20.83 -2.10 27.02
N ILE A 377 -19.76 -1.31 27.06
CA ILE A 377 -19.38 -0.44 28.16
C ILE A 377 -19.76 1.00 27.84
N ASP A 378 -20.43 1.64 28.78
CA ASP A 378 -20.64 3.08 28.76
C ASP A 378 -19.38 3.81 29.23
N TYR A 379 -18.86 4.70 28.39
CA TYR A 379 -17.73 5.57 28.69
C TYR A 379 -18.13 7.06 28.63
N GLY A 380 -19.43 7.34 28.75
CA GLY A 380 -20.02 8.67 28.70
C GLY A 380 -20.27 9.16 27.27
N LEU A 381 -19.89 10.41 26.99
CA LEU A 381 -20.15 11.02 25.69
C LEU A 381 -19.43 10.25 24.56
N ARG A 382 -20.25 9.60 23.73
CA ARG A 382 -19.83 8.82 22.56
C ARG A 382 -19.10 9.70 21.55
N SER A 383 -18.15 9.09 20.84
CA SER A 383 -17.31 9.77 19.86
C SER A 383 -17.60 9.33 18.44
N LEU A 384 -17.48 10.29 17.51
CA LEU A 384 -17.45 10.04 16.06
C LEU A 384 -16.05 9.66 15.54
N SER A 385 -15.03 9.78 16.39
CA SER A 385 -13.66 9.36 16.09
C SER A 385 -13.43 7.89 16.43
N TYR A 386 -12.58 7.25 15.64
CA TYR A 386 -12.27 5.84 15.73
C TYR A 386 -10.74 5.66 15.76
N PRO A 387 -10.12 5.82 16.94
CA PRO A 387 -8.71 5.49 17.14
C PRO A 387 -8.44 4.01 16.88
N ARG A 388 -7.23 3.73 16.42
CA ARG A 388 -6.71 2.42 15.99
C ARG A 388 -6.20 1.56 17.15
N ASN A 389 -6.03 2.13 18.35
CA ASN A 389 -5.69 1.42 19.58
C ASN A 389 -6.11 2.20 20.83
N LEU A 390 -6.19 1.49 21.94
CA LEU A 390 -6.13 2.03 23.30
C LEU A 390 -4.68 1.96 23.80
N ILE A 391 -4.39 2.59 24.95
CA ILE A 391 -3.10 2.50 25.63
C ILE A 391 -3.33 1.91 27.02
N GLN A 392 -2.56 0.90 27.41
CA GLN A 392 -2.38 0.52 28.80
C GLN A 392 -1.09 1.15 29.33
N PHE A 393 -1.18 1.90 30.42
CA PHE A 393 -0.04 2.51 31.10
C PHE A 393 0.62 1.52 32.08
N SER A 394 1.80 1.87 32.58
CA SER A 394 2.57 1.01 33.49
C SER A 394 1.87 0.78 34.84
N ASP A 395 1.03 1.74 35.27
CA ASP A 395 0.16 1.64 36.45
C ASP A 395 -1.06 0.73 36.26
N GLY A 396 -1.22 0.13 35.07
CA GLY A 396 -2.34 -0.74 34.71
C GLY A 396 -3.60 0.00 34.26
N SER A 397 -3.65 1.32 34.40
CA SER A 397 -4.74 2.13 33.88
C SER A 397 -4.76 2.14 32.36
N ILE A 398 -5.92 2.43 31.80
CA ILE A 398 -6.15 2.39 30.35
C ILE A 398 -6.59 3.78 29.89
N ALA A 399 -6.00 4.27 28.82
CA ALA A 399 -6.42 5.50 28.16
C ALA A 399 -6.99 5.25 26.77
N MET A 400 -8.00 6.06 26.46
CA MET A 400 -8.55 6.24 25.14
C MET A 400 -8.54 7.73 24.80
N PHE A 401 -8.25 8.05 23.54
CA PHE A 401 -8.31 9.40 23.00
C PHE A 401 -9.45 9.48 22.00
N ASN A 402 -10.39 10.39 22.23
CA ASN A 402 -11.58 10.56 21.41
C ASN A 402 -11.74 12.04 21.03
N SER A 403 -12.43 12.31 19.93
CA SER A 403 -12.77 13.67 19.50
C SER A 403 -14.19 13.81 18.97
N SER A 404 -14.72 15.04 19.03
CA SER A 404 -15.93 15.49 18.35
C SER A 404 -15.56 16.17 17.04
N GLY A 405 -16.54 16.45 16.19
CA GLY A 405 -16.32 17.20 14.96
C GLY A 405 -17.20 16.72 13.82
N ASN A 406 -17.01 17.33 12.66
CA ASN A 406 -17.76 17.07 11.45
C ASN A 406 -16.82 16.69 10.29
N TYR A 407 -17.03 15.51 9.72
CA TYR A 407 -16.24 14.98 8.60
C TYR A 407 -16.42 15.75 7.29
N ALA A 408 -17.51 16.51 7.17
CA ALA A 408 -17.79 17.32 5.99
C ALA A 408 -16.98 18.63 5.95
N GLU A 409 -16.33 19.03 7.05
CA GLU A 409 -15.50 20.25 7.13
C GLU A 409 -16.13 21.50 6.52
N VAL A 410 -17.45 21.66 6.71
CA VAL A 410 -18.19 22.81 6.21
C VAL A 410 -17.77 24.07 6.97
N GLU A 411 -17.62 25.18 6.25
CA GLU A 411 -17.30 26.48 6.81
C GLU A 411 -18.37 26.92 7.84
N GLY A 412 -17.94 27.58 8.92
CA GLY A 412 -18.83 28.03 10.00
C GLY A 412 -19.23 26.95 11.01
N VAL A 413 -18.83 25.68 10.81
CA VAL A 413 -19.00 24.62 11.81
C VAL A 413 -17.93 24.75 12.89
N GLU A 414 -18.31 24.44 14.14
CA GLU A 414 -17.37 24.43 15.27
C GLU A 414 -16.16 23.54 15.03
N ASN A 415 -15.01 23.99 15.53
CA ASN A 415 -13.79 23.19 15.51
C ASN A 415 -13.93 21.93 16.38
N THR A 416 -13.15 20.91 16.01
CA THR A 416 -13.04 19.69 16.78
C THR A 416 -12.61 19.98 18.22
N LYS A 417 -13.19 19.24 19.16
CA LYS A 417 -12.68 19.10 20.52
C LYS A 417 -12.23 17.67 20.73
N ALA A 418 -11.27 17.47 21.62
CA ALA A 418 -10.74 16.15 21.92
C ALA A 418 -10.52 15.93 23.41
N TRP A 419 -10.54 14.66 23.83
CA TRP A 419 -10.44 14.28 25.23
C TRP A 419 -9.54 13.06 25.40
N ARG A 420 -8.79 13.05 26.51
CA ARG A 420 -8.25 11.84 27.12
C ARG A 420 -9.29 11.29 28.09
N ILE A 421 -9.61 10.02 27.95
CA ILE A 421 -10.57 9.29 28.80
C ILE A 421 -9.80 8.13 29.46
N ARG A 422 -9.87 7.98 30.79
CA ARG A 422 -9.14 6.94 31.52
C ARG A 422 -10.03 6.03 32.36
N SER A 423 -9.65 4.76 32.38
CA SER A 423 -10.16 3.71 33.26
C SER A 423 -9.06 3.24 34.21
N PHE A 424 -9.44 2.88 35.43
CA PHE A 424 -8.55 2.41 36.50
C PHE A 424 -8.93 1.01 37.02
N ASP A 425 -9.89 0.35 36.37
CA ASP A 425 -10.49 -0.92 36.82
C ASP A 425 -10.56 -1.96 35.67
N GLY A 426 -9.58 -1.91 34.76
CA GLY A 426 -9.50 -2.82 33.63
C GLY A 426 -10.57 -2.57 32.56
N GLY A 427 -10.99 -1.31 32.39
CA GLY A 427 -11.92 -0.89 31.35
C GLY A 427 -13.40 -1.08 31.70
N LEU A 428 -13.73 -1.38 32.96
CA LEU A 428 -15.11 -1.55 33.41
C LEU A 428 -15.82 -0.20 33.56
N THR A 429 -15.14 0.78 34.14
CA THR A 429 -15.63 2.17 34.27
C THR A 429 -14.60 3.18 33.77
N TRP A 430 -15.08 4.35 33.35
CA TRP A 430 -14.26 5.41 32.74
C TRP A 430 -14.52 6.77 33.41
N PRO A 431 -14.09 6.95 34.68
CA PRO A 431 -14.45 8.11 35.48
C PRO A 431 -13.71 9.40 35.10
N GLU A 432 -12.53 9.32 34.46
CA GLU A 432 -11.78 10.51 34.05
C GLU A 432 -12.07 10.86 32.58
N ARG A 433 -12.49 12.11 32.34
CA ARG A 433 -12.52 12.74 31.01
C ARG A 433 -11.92 14.14 31.08
N LYS A 434 -10.78 14.34 30.42
CA LYS A 434 -10.08 15.63 30.36
C LYS A 434 -9.96 16.10 28.93
N GLU A 435 -10.36 17.34 28.66
CA GLU A 435 -10.15 17.97 27.36
C GLU A 435 -8.66 18.14 27.11
N VAL A 436 -8.22 17.91 25.88
CA VAL A 436 -6.81 18.02 25.48
C VAL A 436 -6.60 19.34 24.74
N SER A 437 -5.41 19.92 24.89
CA SER A 437 -4.98 21.09 24.13
C SER A 437 -4.04 20.71 22.97
N GLY A 438 -3.82 21.63 22.03
CA GLY A 438 -3.01 21.37 20.82
C GLY A 438 -3.77 20.70 19.67
N THR A 439 -5.11 20.70 19.72
CA THR A 439 -5.95 20.28 18.58
C THR A 439 -5.87 21.30 17.44
N TRP A 440 -6.06 20.85 16.20
CA TRP A 440 -6.15 21.77 15.08
C TRP A 440 -7.47 22.55 15.04
N MET A 441 -7.42 23.76 14.47
CA MET A 441 -8.57 24.64 14.32
C MET A 441 -9.37 24.30 13.06
N ARG A 442 -9.90 23.06 13.00
CA ARG A 442 -10.75 22.56 11.90
C ARG A 442 -11.95 21.79 12.43
N PRO A 443 -13.06 21.74 11.68
CA PRO A 443 -14.24 20.96 12.10
C PRO A 443 -14.01 19.45 12.15
N ARG A 444 -13.07 18.89 11.38
CA ARG A 444 -12.84 17.43 11.33
C ARG A 444 -12.35 16.88 12.66
N PRO A 445 -12.89 15.72 13.12
CA PRO A 445 -12.47 15.14 14.39
C PRO A 445 -10.96 14.89 14.46
N PHE A 446 -10.31 15.45 15.49
CA PHE A 446 -8.86 15.42 15.68
C PHE A 446 -8.27 14.00 15.66
N PHE A 447 -8.84 13.08 16.44
CA PHE A 447 -8.32 11.72 16.61
C PHE A 447 -8.96 10.70 15.66
N THR A 448 -9.29 11.12 14.44
CA THR A 448 -9.76 10.23 13.37
C THR A 448 -8.64 9.30 12.89
N GLU A 449 -8.91 7.99 12.82
CA GLU A 449 -7.95 6.96 12.37
C GLU A 449 -6.60 7.06 13.07
N SER A 450 -6.60 7.53 14.31
CA SER A 450 -5.38 7.87 15.03
C SER A 450 -4.76 6.65 15.69
N THR A 451 -3.44 6.57 15.71
CA THR A 451 -2.70 5.58 16.49
C THR A 451 -1.92 6.28 17.59
N PHE A 452 -1.72 5.60 18.71
CA PHE A 452 -0.97 6.11 19.84
C PHE A 452 0.06 5.08 20.31
N LEU A 453 1.23 5.55 20.72
CA LEU A 453 2.29 4.73 21.29
C LEU A 453 2.80 5.42 22.56
N ALA A 454 2.58 4.79 23.71
CA ALA A 454 3.22 5.23 24.94
C ALA A 454 4.70 4.83 24.92
N LEU A 455 5.58 5.84 24.94
CA LEU A 455 7.01 5.67 25.12
C LEU A 455 7.38 5.64 26.61
N SER A 456 6.57 6.34 27.41
CA SER A 456 6.44 6.27 28.87
C SER A 456 5.01 6.65 29.27
N ASP A 457 4.71 6.69 30.57
CA ASP A 457 3.39 7.12 31.05
C ASP A 457 3.07 8.61 30.80
N THR A 458 4.10 9.41 30.53
CA THR A 458 3.95 10.84 30.20
C THR A 458 4.26 11.16 28.75
N HIS A 459 5.10 10.36 28.08
CA HIS A 459 5.50 10.59 26.69
C HIS A 459 4.73 9.68 25.74
N ILE A 460 3.86 10.27 24.91
CA ILE A 460 3.02 9.55 23.94
C ILE A 460 3.29 10.11 22.55
N LEU A 461 3.62 9.23 21.60
CA LEU A 461 3.67 9.54 20.18
C LEU A 461 2.33 9.17 19.54
N ALA A 462 1.80 10.03 18.66
CA ALA A 462 0.58 9.74 17.92
C ALA A 462 0.69 10.14 16.45
N ALA A 463 -0.11 9.47 15.62
CA ALA A 463 -0.36 9.89 14.25
C ALA A 463 -1.86 9.95 13.99
N ALA A 464 -2.33 11.04 13.39
CA ALA A 464 -3.74 11.28 13.10
C ALA A 464 -3.94 11.69 11.63
N ARG A 465 -5.06 11.28 11.02
CA ARG A 465 -5.32 11.52 9.61
C ARG A 465 -5.94 12.90 9.39
N VAL A 466 -5.30 13.73 8.57
CA VAL A 466 -5.72 15.10 8.24
C VAL A 466 -6.04 15.28 6.77
N ASN A 467 -6.96 16.20 6.48
CA ASN A 467 -7.25 16.68 5.13
C ASN A 467 -6.17 17.64 4.61
N GLY A 468 -6.07 17.71 3.28
CA GLY A 468 -5.02 18.45 2.59
C GLY A 468 -5.05 19.93 2.88
N ASP A 469 -6.23 20.52 3.08
CA ASP A 469 -6.35 21.92 3.46
C ASP A 469 -5.69 22.22 4.81
N HIS A 470 -5.72 21.26 5.74
CA HIS A 470 -5.02 21.39 7.02
C HIS A 470 -3.51 21.31 6.82
N VAL A 471 -3.03 20.31 6.05
CA VAL A 471 -1.62 20.20 5.67
C VAL A 471 -1.12 21.50 5.03
N HIS A 472 -1.89 22.05 4.08
CA HIS A 472 -1.57 23.30 3.40
C HIS A 472 -1.45 24.45 4.39
N SER A 473 -2.39 24.60 5.33
CA SER A 473 -2.32 25.68 6.32
C SER A 473 -1.11 25.61 7.25
N VAL A 474 -0.54 24.41 7.45
CA VAL A 474 0.63 24.21 8.30
C VAL A 474 1.95 24.34 7.52
N THR A 475 1.97 23.91 6.25
CA THR A 475 3.20 23.69 5.47
C THR A 475 3.34 24.55 4.22
N GLY A 476 2.23 25.10 3.71
CA GLY A 476 2.15 25.75 2.39
C GLY A 476 2.07 24.77 1.21
N GLU A 477 2.21 23.45 1.43
CA GLU A 477 2.14 22.43 0.37
C GLU A 477 0.72 22.36 -0.21
N ILE A 478 0.58 22.39 -1.54
CA ILE A 478 -0.73 22.25 -2.20
C ILE A 478 -1.04 20.75 -2.35
N PRO A 479 -2.21 20.26 -1.87
CA PRO A 479 -2.59 18.86 -2.02
C PRO A 479 -2.72 18.46 -3.49
N PRO A 480 -2.55 17.18 -3.85
CA PRO A 480 -2.57 16.74 -5.24
C PRO A 480 -3.83 17.15 -6.03
N MET A 481 -5.02 17.01 -5.44
CA MET A 481 -6.30 17.44 -6.06
C MET A 481 -6.63 18.92 -5.84
N GLY A 482 -5.75 19.69 -5.18
CA GLY A 482 -6.02 21.07 -4.79
C GLY A 482 -6.78 21.19 -3.45
N LEU A 483 -7.12 22.43 -3.09
CA LEU A 483 -7.82 22.78 -1.85
C LEU A 483 -9.33 22.57 -1.97
N GLY A 484 -10.01 22.30 -0.85
CA GLY A 484 -11.47 22.09 -0.79
C GLY A 484 -11.92 20.66 -1.14
N GLU A 485 -11.03 19.84 -1.69
CA GLU A 485 -11.28 18.44 -1.98
C GLU A 485 -11.06 17.57 -0.73
N HIS A 486 -12.07 17.54 0.13
CA HIS A 486 -12.08 16.82 1.41
C HIS A 486 -12.41 15.34 1.22
N ASN A 487 -11.88 14.48 2.11
CA ASN A 487 -12.15 13.03 2.14
C ASN A 487 -11.65 12.21 0.93
N ALA A 488 -11.01 12.83 -0.06
CA ALA A 488 -10.16 12.12 -1.02
C ALA A 488 -8.87 11.67 -0.33
N GLU A 489 -8.61 10.35 -0.29
CA GLU A 489 -7.45 9.82 0.46
C GLU A 489 -6.12 10.35 -0.09
N ILE A 490 -6.04 10.55 -1.41
CA ILE A 490 -4.85 11.11 -2.07
C ILE A 490 -4.58 12.57 -1.67
N ASN A 491 -5.56 13.25 -1.08
CA ASN A 491 -5.44 14.59 -0.54
C ASN A 491 -5.16 14.61 0.96
N GLN A 492 -4.96 13.45 1.60
CA GLN A 492 -4.78 13.35 3.03
C GLN A 492 -3.36 12.91 3.40
N LYS A 493 -2.92 13.27 4.61
CA LYS A 493 -1.64 12.86 5.21
C LYS A 493 -1.85 12.40 6.64
N MET A 494 -0.85 11.69 7.17
CA MET A 494 -0.71 11.48 8.61
C MET A 494 0.06 12.63 9.25
N ALA A 495 -0.59 13.34 10.18
CA ALA A 495 0.04 14.28 11.09
C ALA A 495 0.64 13.52 12.27
N PHE A 496 1.94 13.68 12.50
CA PHE A 496 2.67 13.10 13.62
C PHE A 496 2.78 14.15 14.72
N ILE A 497 2.37 13.80 15.93
CA ILE A 497 2.32 14.68 17.10
C ILE A 497 2.79 13.90 18.32
N GLU A 498 3.28 14.61 19.32
CA GLU A 498 3.68 14.00 20.60
C GLU A 498 3.12 14.78 21.78
N SER A 499 2.99 14.08 22.90
CA SER A 499 2.60 14.64 24.19
C SER A 499 3.62 14.24 25.24
N THR A 500 3.98 15.15 26.15
CA THR A 500 4.93 14.90 27.26
C THR A 500 4.26 15.01 28.63
N ASP A 501 2.93 15.11 28.68
CA ASP A 501 2.12 15.25 29.90
C ASP A 501 1.03 14.16 30.00
N GLY A 502 1.27 13.02 29.36
CA GLY A 502 0.36 11.87 29.35
C GLY A 502 -0.86 12.08 28.44
N GLY A 503 -0.75 12.91 27.41
CA GLY A 503 -1.77 13.12 26.39
C GLY A 503 -2.74 14.27 26.66
N LEU A 504 -2.43 15.20 27.57
CA LEU A 504 -3.26 16.37 27.87
C LEU A 504 -2.94 17.57 26.99
N SER A 505 -1.72 17.68 26.50
CA SER A 505 -1.31 18.63 25.46
C SER A 505 -0.51 17.93 24.36
N TRP A 506 -0.65 18.42 23.14
CA TRP A 506 -0.02 17.85 21.95
C TRP A 506 0.82 18.89 21.22
N SER A 507 1.95 18.45 20.67
CA SER A 507 2.86 19.26 19.87
C SER A 507 2.20 19.72 18.56
N ARG A 508 2.84 20.69 17.89
CA ARG A 508 2.55 20.99 16.48
C ARG A 508 2.79 19.76 15.60
N GLU A 509 2.03 19.67 14.51
CA GLU A 509 2.05 18.56 13.56
C GLU A 509 3.35 18.54 12.75
N ARG A 510 3.89 17.33 12.58
CA ARG A 510 4.98 17.00 11.65
C ARG A 510 4.47 16.03 10.59
N PHE A 511 4.93 16.18 9.35
CA PHE A 511 4.50 15.34 8.24
C PHE A 511 5.71 14.60 7.66
N ALA A 512 5.80 13.29 7.95
CA ALA A 512 6.87 12.45 7.43
C ALA A 512 6.46 11.70 6.16
N LEU A 513 5.18 11.28 6.07
CA LEU A 513 4.66 10.49 4.95
C LEU A 513 4.12 11.39 3.83
N ALA A 514 4.04 10.83 2.62
CA ALA A 514 3.51 11.51 1.45
C ALA A 514 1.98 11.64 1.49
N PHE A 515 1.43 12.49 0.63
CA PHE A 515 0.00 12.53 0.38
C PHE A 515 -0.51 11.17 -0.14
N GLY A 516 -1.65 10.70 0.36
CA GLY A 516 -2.16 9.36 0.08
C GLY A 516 -1.59 8.26 0.98
N ASP A 517 -0.50 8.54 1.71
CA ASP A 517 0.06 7.60 2.66
C ASP A 517 -0.56 7.83 4.04
N VAL A 518 -1.56 7.02 4.35
CA VAL A 518 -2.48 7.21 5.48
C VAL A 518 -2.53 5.98 6.39
N GLN A 519 -3.38 6.02 7.42
CA GLN A 519 -3.66 4.88 8.30
C GLN A 519 -2.41 4.35 9.01
N ALA A 520 -1.47 5.23 9.35
CA ALA A 520 -0.26 4.86 10.08
C ALA A 520 -0.58 4.12 11.40
N LYS A 521 0.29 3.19 11.75
CA LYS A 521 0.25 2.38 12.97
C LYS A 521 1.66 2.31 13.55
N PHE A 522 1.78 2.45 14.86
CA PHE A 522 3.06 2.36 15.55
C PHE A 522 3.19 1.08 16.36
N LEU A 523 4.41 0.56 16.38
CA LEU A 523 4.85 -0.50 17.28
C LEU A 523 6.26 -0.18 17.77
N ARG A 524 6.45 -0.16 19.09
CA ARG A 524 7.80 -0.12 19.68
C ARG A 524 8.37 -1.53 19.63
N LEU A 525 9.53 -1.67 19.00
CA LEU A 525 10.24 -2.94 18.88
C LEU A 525 11.10 -3.17 20.12
N ALA A 526 11.38 -4.43 20.42
CA ALA A 526 12.23 -4.87 21.53
C ALA A 526 13.66 -4.29 21.47
N ASP A 527 14.14 -3.93 20.26
CA ASP A 527 15.46 -3.32 20.07
C ASP A 527 15.48 -1.79 20.23
N GLY A 528 14.35 -1.20 20.65
CA GLY A 528 14.18 0.23 20.93
C GLY A 528 13.74 1.06 19.74
N ARG A 529 13.75 0.52 18.50
CA ARG A 529 13.22 1.22 17.33
C ARG A 529 11.70 1.33 17.39
N ILE A 530 11.16 2.29 16.66
CA ILE A 530 9.72 2.35 16.35
C ILE A 530 9.51 1.93 14.90
N LEU A 531 8.65 0.95 14.68
CA LEU A 531 8.10 0.63 13.37
C LEU A 531 6.83 1.48 13.15
N CYS A 532 6.80 2.23 12.06
CA CYS A 532 5.58 2.86 11.53
C CYS A 532 5.17 2.13 10.26
N THR A 533 4.13 1.31 10.34
CA THR A 533 3.49 0.77 9.14
C THR A 533 2.37 1.68 8.69
N TYR A 534 2.17 1.78 7.39
CA TYR A 534 1.18 2.67 6.80
C TYR A 534 0.66 2.08 5.50
N ARG A 535 -0.49 2.60 5.10
CA ARG A 535 -1.03 2.38 3.78
C ARG A 535 -0.20 3.17 2.77
N CYS A 536 0.41 2.50 1.81
CA CYS A 536 1.06 3.13 0.67
C CYS A 536 0.10 3.24 -0.52
N ARG A 537 -0.26 4.47 -0.88
CA ARG A 537 -1.01 4.81 -2.12
C ARG A 537 -0.41 5.97 -2.89
N SER A 538 0.63 6.61 -2.35
CA SER A 538 1.39 7.64 -3.05
C SER A 538 2.14 7.09 -4.28
N GLU A 539 2.42 5.78 -4.29
CA GLU A 539 3.27 5.13 -5.28
C GLU A 539 3.03 3.62 -5.41
N LEU A 540 3.41 3.07 -6.56
CA LEU A 540 3.47 1.62 -6.76
C LEU A 540 4.74 0.99 -6.15
N PRO A 541 4.65 -0.27 -5.67
CA PRO A 541 3.40 -1.02 -5.49
C PRO A 541 2.54 -0.48 -4.34
N PHE A 542 1.22 -0.47 -4.53
CA PHE A 542 0.29 -0.16 -3.44
C PHE A 542 0.26 -1.29 -2.42
N GLY A 543 -0.02 -0.94 -1.16
CA GLY A 543 -0.23 -1.90 -0.09
C GLY A 543 0.32 -1.42 1.24
N VAL A 544 0.94 -2.33 1.99
CA VAL A 544 1.44 -2.03 3.34
C VAL A 544 2.95 -1.82 3.27
N LYS A 545 3.40 -0.62 3.62
CA LYS A 545 4.81 -0.29 3.82
C LYS A 545 5.10 -0.01 5.29
N GLY A 546 6.35 -0.23 5.69
CA GLY A 546 6.86 0.08 7.02
C GLY A 546 8.15 0.87 6.94
N VAL A 547 8.30 1.85 7.82
CA VAL A 547 9.53 2.64 8.01
C VAL A 547 9.92 2.65 9.47
N PHE A 548 11.19 2.90 9.76
CA PHE A 548 11.72 2.82 11.11
C PHE A 548 12.18 4.19 11.61
N SER A 549 11.94 4.44 12.90
CA SER A 549 12.57 5.52 13.65
C SER A 549 13.51 4.94 14.71
N ARG A 550 14.62 5.65 14.97
CA ARG A 550 15.65 5.30 15.97
C ARG A 550 15.74 6.34 17.10
N ASP A 551 14.92 7.39 17.03
CA ASP A 551 14.98 8.58 17.87
C ASP A 551 13.58 8.97 18.35
N ASP A 552 12.80 7.96 18.74
CA ASP A 552 11.46 8.10 19.30
C ASP A 552 10.46 8.87 18.42
N GLY A 553 10.57 8.67 17.10
CA GLY A 553 9.66 9.26 16.11
C GLY A 553 10.02 10.70 15.71
N LYS A 554 11.22 11.18 16.06
CA LYS A 554 11.71 12.49 15.60
C LYS A 554 12.05 12.47 14.11
N THR A 555 12.73 11.41 13.65
CA THR A 555 13.05 11.17 12.25
C THR A 555 12.65 9.76 11.81
N TRP A 556 12.46 9.58 10.50
CA TRP A 556 12.02 8.34 9.87
C TRP A 556 12.90 8.00 8.69
N ASP A 557 13.36 6.76 8.59
CA ASP A 557 14.15 6.26 7.47
C ASP A 557 13.24 5.90 6.29
N LEU A 558 12.95 6.88 5.44
CA LEU A 558 12.08 6.73 4.26
C LEU A 558 12.80 6.11 3.05
N ASP A 559 14.13 6.00 3.10
CA ASP A 559 14.92 5.41 2.02
C ASP A 559 15.13 3.90 2.22
N HIS A 560 14.93 3.38 3.45
CA HIS A 560 15.00 1.96 3.78
C HIS A 560 13.68 1.44 4.36
N SER A 561 12.69 1.21 3.50
CA SER A 561 11.36 0.72 3.89
C SER A 561 11.23 -0.80 3.79
N VAL A 562 10.24 -1.37 4.47
CA VAL A 562 9.78 -2.75 4.27
C VAL A 562 8.44 -2.75 3.54
N ILE A 563 8.25 -3.64 2.58
CA ILE A 563 6.98 -3.85 1.87
C ILE A 563 6.41 -5.19 2.35
N LEU A 564 5.32 -5.13 3.12
CA LEU A 564 4.74 -6.28 3.81
C LEU A 564 3.60 -6.92 3.01
N GLY A 565 2.90 -6.13 2.21
CA GLY A 565 1.79 -6.59 1.38
C GLY A 565 1.64 -5.71 0.16
N VAL A 566 1.26 -6.33 -0.96
CA VAL A 566 1.05 -5.66 -2.24
C VAL A 566 -0.33 -5.98 -2.80
N HIS A 567 -0.99 -5.00 -3.40
CA HIS A 567 -2.24 -5.18 -4.13
C HIS A 567 -2.32 -4.27 -5.36
N SER A 568 -3.13 -4.66 -6.34
CA SER A 568 -3.34 -3.96 -7.63
C SER A 568 -4.43 -2.90 -7.57
N THR A 569 -5.25 -2.91 -6.52
CA THR A 569 -6.42 -2.05 -6.39
C THR A 569 -6.16 -0.89 -5.44
N ILE A 570 -7.10 0.05 -5.38
CA ILE A 570 -7.11 1.10 -4.36
C ILE A 570 -7.71 0.62 -3.04
N PHE A 571 -8.35 -0.57 -2.98
CA PHE A 571 -9.07 -1.04 -1.80
C PHE A 571 -8.26 -2.07 -1.03
N GLY A 572 -7.97 -1.78 0.24
CA GLY A 572 -7.05 -2.56 1.07
C GLY A 572 -6.59 -1.77 2.30
N THR A 573 -5.64 -2.33 3.03
CA THR A 573 -4.93 -1.85 4.21
C THR A 573 -5.77 -1.37 5.41
N TRP A 574 -5.41 -1.93 6.56
CA TRP A 574 -5.81 -1.50 7.90
C TRP A 574 -4.87 -2.23 8.85
N GLN A 575 -3.57 -2.02 8.67
CA GLN A 575 -2.55 -2.92 9.17
C GLN A 575 -2.35 -2.82 10.69
N ASN A 576 -1.97 -3.94 11.31
CA ASN A 576 -1.68 -4.05 12.73
C ASN A 576 -0.48 -4.97 12.93
N ASP A 577 0.49 -4.52 13.72
CA ASP A 577 1.77 -5.18 13.92
C ASP A 577 1.92 -5.62 15.37
N ILE A 578 2.41 -6.84 15.57
CA ILE A 578 2.92 -7.32 16.86
C ILE A 578 4.33 -7.90 16.66
N GLN A 579 5.14 -7.80 17.71
CA GLN A 579 6.41 -8.51 17.80
C GLN A 579 6.29 -9.62 18.84
N LEU A 580 6.71 -10.82 18.47
CA LEU A 580 6.72 -11.99 19.34
C LEU A 580 7.96 -12.00 20.24
N PRO A 581 7.96 -12.77 21.35
CA PRO A 581 9.11 -12.86 22.26
C PRO A 581 10.42 -13.33 21.60
N ASP A 582 10.33 -14.14 20.54
CA ASP A 582 11.48 -14.60 19.76
C ASP A 582 12.02 -13.55 18.77
N GLY A 583 11.40 -12.36 18.73
CA GLY A 583 11.77 -11.24 17.87
C GLY A 583 11.11 -11.26 16.48
N LYS A 584 10.39 -12.34 16.11
CA LYS A 584 9.66 -12.42 14.85
C LYS A 584 8.45 -11.49 14.87
N MET A 585 8.00 -11.11 13.69
CA MET A 585 6.92 -10.16 13.49
C MET A 585 5.67 -10.85 12.96
N ARG A 586 4.51 -10.29 13.32
CA ARG A 586 3.24 -10.57 12.65
C ARG A 586 2.61 -9.25 12.23
N THR A 587 2.21 -9.16 10.96
CA THR A 587 1.48 -8.02 10.44
C THR A 587 0.16 -8.50 9.87
N ALA A 588 -0.94 -8.15 10.52
CA ALA A 588 -2.27 -8.38 10.01
C ALA A 588 -2.71 -7.22 9.12
N TRP A 589 -3.35 -7.49 7.99
CA TRP A 589 -3.86 -6.48 7.07
C TRP A 589 -4.98 -7.03 6.21
N ALA A 590 -5.61 -6.19 5.38
CA ALA A 590 -6.68 -6.61 4.48
C ALA A 590 -6.47 -6.08 3.07
N ARG A 591 -6.99 -6.79 2.07
CA ARG A 591 -6.98 -6.39 0.65
C ARG A 591 -8.23 -6.85 -0.08
N PHE A 592 -8.54 -6.17 -1.19
CA PHE A 592 -9.47 -6.67 -2.20
C PHE A 592 -8.66 -7.10 -3.43
N TYR A 593 -8.94 -8.32 -3.93
CA TYR A 593 -8.36 -8.86 -5.16
C TYR A 593 -9.50 -9.30 -6.07
N ASP A 594 -10.02 -8.39 -6.90
CA ASP A 594 -11.10 -8.60 -7.91
C ASP A 594 -12.17 -9.66 -7.53
N GLY A 595 -12.51 -9.71 -6.24
CA GLY A 595 -13.11 -10.85 -5.54
C GLY A 595 -13.35 -10.50 -4.06
N PRO A 596 -13.72 -11.45 -3.19
CA PRO A 596 -14.08 -11.16 -1.81
C PRO A 596 -12.90 -10.53 -1.05
N PRO A 597 -13.18 -9.68 -0.05
CA PRO A 597 -12.13 -9.14 0.78
C PRO A 597 -11.37 -10.26 1.49
N THR A 598 -10.06 -10.10 1.56
CA THR A 598 -9.19 -11.04 2.25
C THR A 598 -8.47 -10.32 3.38
N PHE A 599 -8.56 -10.87 4.58
CA PHE A 599 -7.70 -10.49 5.70
C PHE A 599 -6.54 -11.48 5.76
N GLU A 600 -5.33 -10.98 5.97
CA GLU A 600 -4.11 -11.78 5.91
C GLU A 600 -3.20 -11.42 7.07
N VAL A 601 -2.55 -12.42 7.66
CA VAL A 601 -1.48 -12.26 8.65
C VAL A 601 -0.16 -12.69 8.03
N VAL A 602 0.80 -11.78 7.99
CA VAL A 602 2.14 -12.00 7.43
C VAL A 602 3.13 -12.25 8.56
N HIS A 603 3.88 -13.35 8.46
CA HIS A 603 4.92 -13.75 9.39
C HIS A 603 6.26 -13.42 8.75
N TRP A 604 7.02 -12.53 9.39
CA TRP A 604 8.27 -12.03 8.84
C TRP A 604 9.27 -11.73 9.95
N GLU A 605 10.52 -11.47 9.56
CA GLU A 605 11.61 -11.22 10.50
C GLU A 605 12.21 -9.84 10.25
N LEU A 606 12.62 -9.17 11.32
CA LEU A 606 13.31 -7.89 11.21
C LEU A 606 14.65 -8.09 10.48
N PRO A 607 15.10 -7.09 9.69
CA PRO A 607 16.39 -7.18 9.03
C PRO A 607 17.50 -7.24 10.09
N VAL A 608 18.44 -8.17 9.91
CA VAL A 608 19.58 -8.37 10.83
C VAL A 608 20.32 -7.05 10.99
N ARG A 609 20.50 -6.61 12.25
CA ARG A 609 21.21 -5.38 12.57
C ARG A 609 22.67 -5.58 12.17
N ARG A 610 23.13 -4.91 11.09
CA ARG A 610 24.57 -4.79 10.86
C ARG A 610 25.15 -4.07 12.08
N PRO A 611 26.20 -4.60 12.74
CA PRO A 611 26.90 -3.87 13.79
C PRO A 611 27.29 -2.51 13.23
N THR A 612 26.94 -1.44 13.93
CA THR A 612 27.49 -0.11 13.66
C THR A 612 29.01 -0.24 13.82
N LYS A 613 29.74 -0.05 12.72
CA LYS A 613 31.20 0.10 12.77
C LYS A 613 31.59 1.35 13.54
#